data_AF-A0A1H2RCG2-F1
#
_entry.id   AF-A0A1H2RCG2-F1
#
_cell.length_a   1.000
_cell.length_b   1.000
_cell.length_c   1.000
_cell.angle_alpha   90.00
_cell.angle_beta   90.00
_cell.angle_gamma   90.00
#
_symmetry.space_group_name_H-M   'P 1'
#
loop_
_entity.id
_entity.type
_entity.pdbx_description
1 polymer ?
#
loop_
_entity_poly.entity_id
_entity_poly.type
_entity_poly.pdbx_seq_one_letter_code
_entity_poly.pdbx_strand_id
1 'polypeptide(L)'
;MSDRIRADFQARRARILKKHAARNPEWQRLRRERRASGLSIALSLLIALAIIGVGFKGLTLARLGPEGFAQATASIATSPAGPSLPAWLLGPDPVSDALARLFRNTTQAQSTTVAALTD
;
A
#
# COMPACT_ATOMS: atom_id res chain seq x y z
N MET A 1 46.73 24.29 -25.22
CA MET A 1 45.82 23.17 -25.63
C MET A 1 44.40 23.68 -25.50
N SER A 2 43.64 23.75 -26.59
CA SER A 2 42.34 24.44 -26.61
C SER A 2 41.27 23.67 -25.83
N ASP A 3 40.35 24.40 -25.19
CA ASP A 3 39.32 23.80 -24.32
C ASP A 3 38.37 22.86 -25.08
N ARG A 4 38.19 23.09 -26.39
CA ARG A 4 37.45 22.17 -27.27
C ARG A 4 38.08 20.78 -27.32
N ILE A 5 39.40 20.69 -27.38
CA ILE A 5 40.12 19.40 -27.41
C ILE A 5 39.95 18.66 -26.07
N ARG A 6 39.95 19.40 -24.95
CA ARG A 6 39.70 18.82 -23.61
C ARG A 6 38.28 18.29 -23.49
N ALA A 7 37.28 19.05 -23.95
CA ALA A 7 35.89 18.64 -23.95
C ALA A 7 35.65 17.38 -24.80
N ASP A 8 36.22 17.33 -26.01
CA ASP A 8 36.13 16.16 -26.89
C ASP A 8 36.78 14.91 -26.27
N PHE A 9 37.94 15.09 -25.64
CA PHE A 9 38.62 13.99 -24.95
C PHE A 9 37.80 13.47 -23.77
N GLN A 10 37.25 14.35 -22.94
CA GLN A 10 36.38 13.98 -21.83
C GLN A 10 35.11 13.28 -22.31
N ALA A 11 34.48 13.76 -23.38
CA ALA A 11 33.29 13.14 -23.97
C ALA A 11 33.59 11.73 -24.49
N ARG A 12 34.75 11.52 -25.14
CA ARG A 12 35.20 10.19 -25.58
C ARG A 12 35.47 9.26 -24.40
N ARG A 13 36.17 9.75 -23.38
CA ARG A 13 36.47 8.98 -22.15
C ARG A 13 35.18 8.55 -21.45
N ALA A 14 34.21 9.46 -21.29
CA ALA A 14 32.91 9.14 -20.71
C ALA A 14 32.15 8.07 -21.50
N ARG A 15 32.23 8.11 -22.84
CA ARG A 15 31.59 7.12 -23.72
C ARG A 15 32.23 5.73 -23.56
N ILE A 16 33.54 5.67 -23.43
CA ILE A 16 34.30 4.42 -23.20
C ILE A 16 33.95 3.86 -21.82
N LEU A 17 34.01 4.69 -20.76
CA LEU A 17 33.64 4.28 -19.41
C LEU A 17 32.20 3.78 -19.33
N LYS A 18 31.25 4.44 -20.02
CA LYS A 18 29.85 3.98 -20.12
C LYS A 18 29.74 2.61 -20.78
N LYS A 19 30.52 2.34 -21.85
CA LYS A 19 30.55 1.02 -22.51
C LYS A 19 31.14 -0.06 -21.59
N HIS A 20 32.22 0.23 -20.87
CA HIS A 20 32.80 -0.71 -19.91
C HIS A 20 31.87 -0.98 -18.74
N ALA A 21 31.21 0.05 -18.20
CA ALA A 21 30.22 -0.09 -17.13
C ALA A 21 29.00 -0.92 -17.58
N ALA A 22 28.56 -0.77 -18.84
CA ALA A 22 27.47 -1.56 -19.39
C ALA A 22 27.83 -3.04 -19.58
N ARG A 23 29.11 -3.34 -19.88
CA ARG A 23 29.61 -4.70 -20.10
C ARG A 23 30.11 -5.39 -18.82
N ASN A 24 30.24 -4.67 -17.71
CA ASN A 24 30.66 -5.24 -16.44
C ASN A 24 29.51 -6.05 -15.80
N PRO A 25 29.69 -7.36 -15.57
CA PRO A 25 28.64 -8.24 -15.03
C PRO A 25 28.22 -7.89 -13.60
N GLU A 26 29.10 -7.32 -12.78
CA GLU A 26 28.75 -6.90 -11.41
C GLU A 26 27.72 -5.78 -11.39
N TRP A 27 27.87 -4.79 -12.27
CA TRP A 27 26.93 -3.69 -12.41
C TRP A 27 25.56 -4.16 -12.94
N GLN A 28 25.54 -5.24 -13.72
CA GLN A 28 24.29 -5.86 -14.17
C GLN A 28 23.58 -6.60 -13.04
N ARG A 29 24.31 -7.31 -12.17
CA ARG A 29 23.76 -7.96 -10.96
C ARG A 29 23.16 -6.93 -10.00
N LEU A 30 23.93 -5.90 -9.64
CA LEU A 30 23.47 -4.83 -8.75
C LEU A 30 22.22 -4.11 -9.28
N ARG A 31 22.11 -3.92 -10.61
CA ARG A 31 20.90 -3.33 -11.22
C ARG A 31 19.69 -4.26 -11.14
N ARG A 32 19.87 -5.57 -11.27
CA ARG A 32 18.78 -6.55 -11.13
C ARG A 32 18.31 -6.62 -9.67
N GLU A 33 19.24 -6.65 -8.73
CA GLU A 33 18.93 -6.66 -7.29
C GLU A 33 18.17 -5.40 -6.86
N ARG A 34 18.61 -4.21 -7.28
CA ARG A 34 17.89 -2.95 -7.00
C ARG A 34 16.49 -2.89 -7.61
N ARG A 35 16.29 -3.47 -8.80
CA ARG A 35 14.96 -3.57 -9.42
C ARG A 35 14.06 -4.54 -8.67
N ALA A 36 14.60 -5.68 -8.25
CA ALA A 36 13.87 -6.66 -7.44
C ALA A 36 13.48 -6.07 -6.07
N SER A 37 14.39 -5.33 -5.41
CA SER A 37 14.10 -4.70 -4.12
C SER A 37 13.08 -3.57 -4.22
N GLY A 38 13.13 -2.76 -5.28
CA GLY A 38 12.14 -1.70 -5.51
C GLY A 38 10.73 -2.26 -5.73
N LEU A 39 10.63 -3.37 -6.48
CA LEU A 39 9.36 -4.04 -6.73
C LEU A 39 8.79 -4.69 -5.46
N SER A 40 9.65 -5.31 -4.65
CA SER A 40 9.21 -5.91 -3.38
C SER A 40 8.72 -4.86 -2.40
N ILE A 41 9.39 -3.70 -2.31
CA ILE A 41 8.95 -2.60 -1.44
C ILE A 41 7.58 -2.05 -1.89
N ALA A 42 7.40 -1.83 -3.20
CA ALA A 42 6.12 -1.38 -3.73
C ALA A 42 4.98 -2.38 -3.46
N LEU A 43 5.25 -3.67 -3.62
CA LEU A 43 4.28 -4.72 -3.34
C LEU A 43 3.96 -4.80 -1.84
N SER A 44 4.96 -4.72 -0.96
CA SER A 44 4.76 -4.68 0.49
C SER A 44 3.93 -3.48 0.93
N LEU A 45 4.14 -2.31 0.32
CA LEU A 45 3.34 -1.11 0.59
C LEU A 45 1.89 -1.28 0.13
N LEU A 46 1.66 -1.87 -1.05
CA LEU A 46 0.30 -2.18 -1.53
C LEU A 46 -0.42 -3.15 -0.60
N ILE A 47 0.27 -4.20 -0.14
CA ILE A 47 -0.29 -5.17 0.81
C ILE A 47 -0.60 -4.49 2.14
N ALA A 48 0.31 -3.68 2.68
CA ALA A 48 0.08 -2.94 3.92
C ALA A 48 -1.13 -2.00 3.79
N LEU A 49 -1.25 -1.28 2.68
CA LEU A 49 -2.39 -0.41 2.41
C LEU A 49 -3.70 -1.19 2.32
N ALA A 50 -3.69 -2.36 1.68
CA ALA A 50 -4.85 -3.25 1.62
C ALA A 50 -5.26 -3.75 3.01
N ILE A 51 -4.30 -4.16 3.84
CA ILE A 51 -4.56 -4.61 5.22
C ILE A 51 -5.15 -3.48 6.07
N ILE A 52 -4.59 -2.26 5.97
CA ILE A 52 -5.12 -1.08 6.66
C ILE A 52 -6.55 -0.79 6.20
N GLY A 53 -6.81 -0.83 4.90
CA GLY A 53 -8.14 -0.60 4.34
C GLY A 53 -9.17 -1.63 4.83
N VAL A 54 -8.83 -2.91 4.79
CA VAL A 54 -9.70 -4.01 5.26
C VAL A 54 -9.91 -3.93 6.78
N GLY A 55 -8.86 -3.63 7.55
CA GLY A 55 -8.95 -3.44 9.00
C GLY A 55 -9.84 -2.26 9.37
N PHE A 56 -9.70 -1.13 8.68
CA PHE A 56 -10.56 0.05 8.85
C PHE A 56 -12.02 -0.26 8.49
N LYS A 57 -12.25 -0.99 7.40
CA LYS A 57 -13.59 -1.45 7.00
C LYS A 57 -14.21 -2.39 8.05
N GLY A 58 -13.45 -3.35 8.56
CA GLY A 58 -13.89 -4.22 9.65
C GLY A 58 -14.21 -3.47 10.95
N LEU A 59 -13.38 -2.47 11.32
CA LEU A 59 -13.61 -1.64 12.51
C LEU A 59 -14.88 -0.77 12.38
N THR A 60 -15.09 -0.17 11.21
CA THR A 60 -16.28 0.63 10.93
C THR A 60 -17.54 -0.22 10.91
N LEU A 61 -17.50 -1.41 10.30
CA LEU A 61 -18.59 -2.41 10.37
C LEU A 61 -18.88 -2.85 11.81
N ALA A 62 -17.85 -3.04 12.65
CA ALA A 62 -18.02 -3.41 14.05
C ALA A 62 -18.66 -2.29 14.90
N ARG A 63 -18.38 -1.02 14.58
CA ARG A 63 -18.89 0.17 15.29
C ARG A 63 -20.29 0.60 14.85
N LEU A 64 -20.56 0.65 13.55
CA LEU A 64 -21.81 1.17 12.97
C LEU A 64 -22.84 0.07 12.65
N GLY A 65 -22.39 -1.18 12.58
CA GLY A 65 -23.20 -2.25 11.99
C GLY A 65 -23.30 -2.14 10.46
N PRO A 66 -23.85 -3.18 9.81
CA PRO A 66 -23.92 -3.25 8.35
C PRO A 66 -24.79 -2.15 7.73
N GLU A 67 -25.89 -1.77 8.37
CA GLU A 67 -26.80 -0.74 7.86
C GLU A 67 -26.21 0.68 7.96
N GLY A 68 -25.54 1.00 9.07
CA GLY A 68 -24.87 2.29 9.25
C GLY A 68 -23.69 2.46 8.30
N PHE A 69 -22.98 1.37 7.98
CA PHE A 69 -21.91 1.39 6.97
C PHE A 69 -22.45 1.61 5.55
N ALA A 70 -23.57 0.97 5.20
CA ALA A 70 -24.23 1.17 3.91
C ALA A 70 -24.69 2.62 3.73
N GLN A 71 -25.23 3.25 4.78
CA GLN A 71 -25.62 4.67 4.74
C GLN A 71 -24.40 5.61 4.64
N ALA A 72 -23.32 5.35 5.37
CA ALA A 72 -22.10 6.15 5.33
C ALA A 72 -21.38 6.08 3.97
N THR A 73 -21.47 4.95 3.28
CA THR A 73 -20.88 4.74 1.95
C THR A 73 -21.79 5.14 0.80
N ALA A 74 -23.10 5.28 1.03
CA ALA A 74 -24.06 5.68 0.01
C ALA A 74 -23.76 7.06 -0.61
N SER A 75 -23.29 8.02 0.20
CA SER A 75 -22.91 9.36 -0.25
C SER A 75 -21.64 9.37 -1.11
N ILE A 76 -20.76 8.39 -0.92
CA ILE A 76 -19.52 8.21 -1.70
C ILE A 76 -19.86 7.53 -3.03
N ALA A 77 -20.77 6.57 -3.03
CA ALA A 77 -21.22 5.86 -4.23
C ALA A 77 -21.99 6.77 -5.22
N THR A 78 -22.60 7.85 -4.75
CA THR A 78 -23.38 8.80 -5.57
C THR A 78 -22.60 10.06 -5.97
N SER A 79 -21.32 10.20 -5.61
CA SER A 79 -20.56 11.41 -5.93
C SER A 79 -20.29 11.55 -7.44
N PRO A 80 -20.76 12.61 -8.11
CA PRO A 80 -20.60 12.79 -9.55
C PRO A 80 -19.19 13.24 -9.98
N ALA A 81 -18.29 13.52 -9.03
CA ALA A 81 -16.97 14.12 -9.28
C ALA A 81 -15.78 13.16 -9.07
N GLY A 82 -16.01 11.89 -8.76
CA GLY A 82 -14.96 10.91 -8.47
C GLY A 82 -15.06 9.64 -9.33
N PRO A 83 -13.98 8.85 -9.43
CA PRO A 83 -14.06 7.52 -10.03
C PRO A 83 -15.10 6.70 -9.27
N SER A 84 -16.15 6.28 -9.98
CA SER A 84 -17.20 5.44 -9.43
C SER A 84 -16.56 4.15 -8.91
N LEU A 85 -16.36 4.08 -7.58
CA LEU A 85 -15.85 2.88 -6.97
C LEU A 85 -16.89 1.79 -7.16
N PRO A 86 -16.52 0.66 -7.77
CA PRO A 86 -17.49 -0.35 -8.15
C PRO A 86 -18.17 -0.92 -6.88
N ALA A 87 -19.48 -1.12 -6.93
CA ALA A 87 -20.33 -1.44 -5.77
C ALA A 87 -19.89 -2.69 -4.97
N TRP A 88 -19.28 -3.68 -5.64
CA TRP A 88 -18.67 -4.85 -5.00
C TRP A 88 -17.55 -4.53 -3.99
N LEU A 89 -16.88 -3.38 -4.12
CA LEU A 89 -15.81 -2.95 -3.20
C LEU A 89 -16.40 -2.33 -1.91
N LEU A 90 -17.55 -1.66 -2.04
CA LEU A 90 -18.27 -0.99 -0.96
C LEU A 90 -19.25 -1.93 -0.23
N GLY A 91 -19.64 -3.05 -0.84
CA GLY A 91 -20.47 -4.05 -0.18
C GLY A 91 -19.75 -4.77 0.98
N PRO A 92 -20.48 -5.32 1.96
CA PRO A 92 -19.89 -6.12 3.02
C PRO A 92 -19.21 -7.38 2.45
N ASP A 93 -17.90 -7.50 2.66
CA ASP A 93 -17.10 -8.65 2.22
C ASP A 93 -16.90 -9.66 3.38
N PRO A 94 -16.79 -10.96 3.09
CA PRO A 94 -16.71 -12.01 4.11
C PRO A 94 -15.48 -11.89 5.02
N VAL A 95 -14.38 -11.31 4.51
CA VAL A 95 -13.15 -11.08 5.28
C VAL A 95 -13.35 -9.94 6.29
N SER A 96 -13.95 -8.83 5.87
CA SER A 96 -14.28 -7.73 6.79
C SER A 96 -15.35 -8.12 7.82
N ASP A 97 -16.31 -8.99 7.48
CA ASP A 97 -17.28 -9.50 8.47
C ASP A 97 -16.60 -10.41 9.51
N ALA A 98 -15.68 -11.28 9.08
CA ALA A 98 -14.89 -12.11 10.00
C ALA A 98 -14.04 -11.25 10.97
N LEU A 99 -13.42 -10.19 10.48
CA LEU A 99 -12.69 -9.22 11.31
C LEU A 99 -13.63 -8.46 12.25
N ALA A 100 -14.80 -8.02 11.78
CA ALA A 100 -15.77 -7.33 12.61
C ALA A 100 -16.30 -8.22 13.76
N ARG A 101 -16.44 -9.53 13.52
CA ARG A 101 -16.76 -10.51 14.58
C ARG A 101 -15.61 -10.65 15.58
N LEU A 102 -14.37 -10.74 15.10
CA LEU A 102 -13.19 -10.80 15.96
C LEU A 102 -13.10 -9.57 16.88
N PHE A 103 -13.24 -8.37 16.31
CA PHE A 103 -13.20 -7.12 17.09
C PHE A 103 -14.33 -7.02 18.11
N ARG A 104 -15.58 -7.40 17.75
CA ARG A 104 -16.70 -7.42 18.69
C ARG A 104 -16.47 -8.35 19.88
N ASN A 105 -15.89 -9.52 19.65
CA ASN A 105 -15.58 -10.46 20.73
C ASN A 105 -14.52 -9.89 21.69
N THR A 106 -13.51 -9.18 21.15
CA THR A 106 -12.46 -8.56 21.99
C THR A 106 -12.96 -7.36 22.80
N THR A 107 -13.85 -6.54 22.24
CA THR A 107 -14.40 -5.37 22.95
C THR A 107 -15.41 -5.80 24.02
N GLN A 108 -16.21 -6.83 23.77
CA GLN A 108 -17.11 -7.41 24.77
C GLN A 108 -16.37 -8.07 25.94
N ALA A 109 -15.23 -8.70 25.67
CA ALA A 109 -14.37 -9.27 26.72
C ALA A 109 -13.74 -8.18 27.61
N GLN A 110 -13.40 -7.02 27.03
CA GLN A 110 -12.88 -5.88 27.80
C GLN A 110 -13.96 -5.22 28.67
N SER A 111 -15.19 -5.06 28.16
CA SER A 111 -16.27 -4.43 28.93
C SER A 111 -16.74 -5.27 30.13
N THR A 112 -16.65 -6.60 30.05
CA THR A 112 -16.97 -7.49 31.19
C THR A 112 -15.88 -7.45 32.27
N THR A 113 -14.61 -7.32 31.90
CA THR A 113 -13.50 -7.27 32.86
C THR A 113 -13.48 -5.95 33.63
N VAL A 114 -13.79 -4.82 32.97
CA VAL A 114 -13.84 -3.51 33.63
C VAL A 114 -15.04 -3.41 34.59
N ALA A 115 -16.19 -3.98 34.23
CA ALA A 115 -17.35 -4.03 35.12
C ALA A 115 -17.10 -4.87 36.39
N ALA A 116 -16.33 -5.95 36.27
CA ALA A 116 -15.98 -6.82 37.41
C ALA A 116 -14.90 -6.25 38.34
N LEU A 117 -14.23 -5.15 37.97
CA LEU A 117 -13.25 -4.45 38.82
C LEU A 117 -13.82 -3.23 39.54
N THR A 118 -15.08 -2.87 39.26
CA THR A 118 -15.78 -1.71 39.86
C THR A 118 -16.82 -2.10 40.91
N ASP A 119 -17.01 -3.40 41.17
CA ASP A 119 -17.75 -3.97 42.30
C ASP A 119 -16.79 -4.52 43.36
#